data_AF-A0A367Z4W9-F1
#
_entry.id   AF-A0A367Z4W9-F1
#
_cell.length_a   1.000
_cell.length_b   1.000
_cell.length_c   1.000
_cell.angle_alpha   90.00
_cell.angle_beta   90.00
_cell.angle_gamma   90.00
#
_symmetry.space_group_name_H-M   'P 1'
#
loop_
_entity.id
_entity.type
_entity.pdbx_description
1 polymer ?
#
loop_
_entity_poly.entity_id
_entity_poly.type
_entity_poly.pdbx_seq_one_letter_code
_entity_poly.pdbx_strand_id
1 'polypeptide(L)'
;MYIGSIFLLLGILLLVILYLARPFLLHRATLVTKEEHDLSALLAEKERLIGAIQELDFDHALGKIPAEDYPIQRAALLAETAEVMQRLDDLREKQLTNNAPAHSPRQATQPRRPALVEASPDDELEALIANRRRERAEKAAGFCPQCGKPAQQSDRFCSKCGTPLLEEVEQGE
;
A
#
# COMPACT_ATOMS: atom_id res chain seq x y z
N MET A 1 0.54 -49.46 27.22
CA MET A 1 0.04 -48.94 25.94
C MET A 1 -0.06 -47.40 25.89
N TYR A 2 -0.18 -46.70 27.02
CA TYR A 2 -0.29 -45.23 27.08
C TYR A 2 1.02 -44.46 26.89
N ILE A 3 2.16 -45.11 27.16
CA ILE A 3 3.48 -44.48 27.04
C ILE A 3 3.75 -44.05 25.59
N GLY A 4 3.41 -44.90 24.62
CA GLY A 4 3.57 -44.57 23.19
C GLY A 4 2.69 -43.42 22.73
N SER A 5 1.42 -43.37 23.18
CA SER A 5 0.51 -42.27 22.82
C SER A 5 0.92 -40.94 23.45
N ILE A 6 1.47 -40.96 24.67
CA ILE A 6 1.99 -39.76 25.34
C ILE A 6 3.16 -39.18 24.55
N PHE A 7 4.12 -40.00 24.12
CA PHE A 7 5.25 -39.52 23.29
C PHE A 7 4.81 -38.98 21.93
N LEU A 8 3.83 -39.62 21.29
CA LEU A 8 3.27 -39.16 20.02
C LEU A 8 2.60 -37.79 20.18
N LEU A 9 1.78 -37.61 21.23
CA LEU A 9 1.12 -36.34 21.52
C LEU A 9 2.13 -35.23 21.83
N LEU A 10 3.16 -35.54 22.61
CA LEU A 10 4.22 -34.57 22.97
C LEU A 10 5.05 -34.15 21.74
N GLY A 11 5.34 -35.10 20.84
CA GLY A 11 6.03 -34.81 19.58
C GLY A 11 5.23 -33.88 18.65
N ILE A 12 3.93 -34.14 18.48
CA ILE A 12 3.04 -33.28 17.69
C ILE A 12 2.93 -31.90 18.35
N LEU A 13 2.74 -31.84 19.66
CA LEU A 13 2.66 -30.59 20.42
C LEU A 13 3.92 -29.74 20.22
N LEU A 14 5.10 -30.34 20.31
CA LEU A 14 6.37 -29.66 20.12
C LEU A 14 6.54 -29.11 18.70
N LEU A 15 6.12 -29.87 17.69
CA LEU A 15 6.15 -29.42 16.30
C LEU A 15 5.20 -28.25 16.06
N VAL A 16 3.97 -28.32 16.61
CA VAL A 16 2.99 -27.22 16.56
C VAL A 16 3.54 -25.97 17.25
N ILE A 17 4.13 -26.11 18.45
CA ILE A 17 4.77 -25.01 19.16
C ILE A 17 5.89 -24.39 18.32
N LEU A 18 6.76 -25.19 17.71
CA LEU A 18 7.84 -24.68 16.85
C LEU A 18 7.30 -23.97 15.60
N TYR A 19 6.25 -24.51 14.98
CA TYR A 19 5.60 -23.88 13.83
C TYR A 19 4.98 -22.52 14.19
N LEU A 20 4.30 -22.44 15.34
CA LEU A 20 3.72 -21.21 15.87
C LEU A 20 4.77 -20.22 16.38
N ALA A 21 5.91 -20.71 16.89
CA ALA A 21 7.02 -19.88 17.32
C ALA A 21 7.87 -19.38 16.15
N ARG A 22 7.82 -20.05 14.98
CA ARG A 22 8.53 -19.67 13.77
C ARG A 22 8.31 -18.20 13.38
N PRO A 23 7.09 -17.63 13.30
CA PRO A 23 6.92 -16.21 13.04
C PRO A 23 7.62 -15.36 14.11
N PHE A 24 7.53 -15.67 15.39
CA PHE A 24 8.20 -14.89 16.43
C PHE A 24 9.74 -14.97 16.38
N LEU A 25 10.29 -16.11 15.94
CA LEU A 25 11.74 -16.34 15.81
C LEU A 25 12.30 -15.81 14.48
N LEU A 26 11.50 -15.82 13.40
CA LEU A 26 11.85 -15.36 12.05
C LEU A 26 11.27 -13.99 11.71
N HIS A 27 10.60 -13.31 12.64
CA HIS A 27 10.45 -11.87 12.57
C HIS A 27 11.88 -11.32 12.66
N ARG A 28 12.54 -11.23 11.50
CA ARG A 28 13.41 -10.10 11.21
C ARG A 28 12.53 -8.93 11.58
N ALA A 29 12.79 -8.36 12.75
CA ALA A 29 12.27 -7.05 13.08
C ALA A 29 12.63 -6.22 11.85
N THR A 30 11.62 -5.87 11.06
CA THR A 30 11.66 -4.64 10.30
C THR A 30 11.82 -3.60 11.39
N LEU A 31 13.07 -3.39 11.80
CA LEU A 31 13.44 -2.32 12.70
C LEU A 31 13.09 -1.11 11.85
N VAL A 32 11.86 -0.62 12.02
CA VAL A 32 11.42 0.62 11.43
C VAL A 32 12.51 1.59 11.77
N THR A 33 13.26 1.99 10.75
CA THR A 33 14.45 2.78 10.99
C THR A 33 13.96 4.09 11.62
N LYS A 34 14.79 4.71 12.47
CA LYS A 34 14.40 6.01 13.04
C LYS A 34 14.01 7.00 11.93
N GLU A 35 14.68 6.91 10.78
CA GLU A 35 14.37 7.67 9.57
C GLU A 35 12.97 7.41 9.00
N GLU A 36 12.51 6.16 8.94
CA GLU A 36 11.15 5.81 8.51
C GLU A 36 10.08 6.31 9.49
N HIS A 37 10.37 6.29 10.78
CA HIS A 37 9.47 6.83 11.80
C HIS A 37 9.36 8.36 11.69
N ASP A 38 10.50 9.05 11.54
CA ASP A 38 10.56 10.50 11.38
C ASP A 38 9.84 10.95 10.09
N LEU A 39 10.02 10.21 9.00
CA LEU A 39 9.30 10.44 7.73
C LEU A 39 7.79 10.28 7.93
N SER A 40 7.37 9.19 8.59
CA SER A 40 5.96 8.93 8.86
C SER A 40 5.31 10.02 9.73
N ALA A 41 6.05 10.52 10.73
CA ALA A 41 5.60 11.62 11.57
C ALA A 41 5.42 12.92 10.77
N LEU A 42 6.37 13.26 9.89
CA LEU A 42 6.27 14.43 9.03
C LEU A 42 5.14 14.34 8.00
N LEU A 43 4.88 13.15 7.46
CA LEU A 43 3.73 12.94 6.56
C LEU A 43 2.40 13.13 7.29
N ALA A 44 2.29 12.65 8.52
CA ALA A 44 1.10 12.86 9.34
C ALA A 44 0.90 14.36 9.64
N GLU A 45 1.97 15.08 9.92
CA GLU A 45 1.94 16.52 10.18
C GLU A 45 1.49 17.32 8.96
N LYS A 46 1.99 16.96 7.77
CA LYS A 46 1.52 17.53 6.50
C LYS A 46 0.00 17.35 6.33
N GLU A 47 -0.50 16.13 6.53
CA GLU A 47 -1.93 15.85 6.38
C GLU A 47 -2.76 16.65 7.39
N ARG A 48 -2.29 16.79 8.63
CA ARG A 48 -2.90 17.62 9.67
C ARG A 48 -3.05 19.08 9.22
N LEU A 49 -1.98 19.68 8.67
CA LEU A 49 -1.99 21.07 8.22
C LEU A 49 -2.87 21.30 6.99
N ILE A 50 -2.86 20.36 6.03
CA ILE A 50 -3.75 20.41 4.86
C ILE A 50 -5.21 20.34 5.30
N GLY A 51 -5.52 19.45 6.25
CA GLY A 51 -6.85 19.35 6.85
C GLY A 51 -7.27 20.66 7.51
N ALA A 52 -6.37 21.29 8.28
CA ALA A 52 -6.64 22.58 8.93
C ALA A 52 -6.92 23.71 7.92
N ILE A 53 -6.20 23.77 6.79
CA ILE A 53 -6.48 24.74 5.72
C ILE A 53 -7.87 24.49 5.12
N GLN A 54 -8.21 23.23 4.85
CA GLN A 54 -9.54 22.88 4.32
C GLN A 54 -10.65 23.28 5.29
N GLU A 55 -10.49 22.96 6.58
CA GLU A 55 -11.45 23.35 7.62
C GLU A 55 -11.61 24.88 7.72
N LEU A 56 -10.50 25.63 7.67
CA LEU A 56 -10.52 27.09 7.62
C LEU A 56 -11.26 27.63 6.39
N ASP A 57 -11.00 27.06 5.21
CA ASP A 57 -11.67 27.42 3.96
C ASP A 57 -13.17 27.13 4.04
N PHE A 58 -13.57 26.00 4.67
CA PHE A 58 -14.98 25.67 4.91
C PHE A 58 -15.64 26.64 5.89
N ASP A 59 -14.99 26.97 7.00
CA ASP A 59 -15.54 27.88 8.00
C ASP A 59 -15.71 29.31 7.46
N HIS A 60 -14.79 29.77 6.61
CA HIS A 60 -14.96 31.02 5.87
C HIS A 60 -16.11 30.93 4.85
N ALA A 61 -16.22 29.85 4.09
CA ALA A 61 -17.33 29.65 3.14
C ALA A 61 -18.70 29.60 3.84
N LEU A 62 -18.75 29.12 5.08
CA LEU A 62 -19.94 29.11 5.94
C LEU A 62 -20.19 30.46 6.64
N GLY A 63 -19.30 31.44 6.48
CA GLY A 63 -19.40 32.76 7.10
C GLY A 63 -19.16 32.77 8.61
N LYS A 64 -18.55 31.71 9.18
CA LYS A 64 -18.18 31.68 10.61
C LYS A 64 -16.97 32.55 10.91
N ILE A 65 -16.11 32.76 9.91
CA ILE A 65 -14.86 33.52 10.03
C ILE A 65 -14.99 34.83 9.24
N PRO A 66 -14.65 35.98 9.85
CA PRO A 66 -14.66 37.27 9.16
C PRO A 66 -13.65 37.31 7.99
N ALA A 67 -13.98 38.06 6.94
CA ALA A 67 -13.14 38.17 5.74
C ALA A 67 -11.78 38.84 6.01
N GLU A 68 -11.68 39.63 7.09
CA GLU A 68 -10.45 40.27 7.54
C GLU A 68 -9.45 39.28 8.17
N ASP A 69 -9.92 38.26 8.89
CA ASP A 69 -9.08 37.33 9.66
C ASP A 69 -8.66 36.11 8.83
N TYR A 70 -9.50 35.68 7.89
CA TYR A 70 -9.25 34.57 6.99
C TYR A 70 -7.88 34.62 6.26
N PRO A 71 -7.51 35.71 5.56
CA PRO A 71 -6.26 35.72 4.79
C PRO A 71 -5.01 35.61 5.68
N ILE A 72 -5.07 36.15 6.90
CA ILE A 72 -3.95 36.10 7.86
C ILE A 72 -3.75 34.66 8.34
N GLN A 73 -4.82 34.00 8.78
CA GLN A 73 -4.77 32.62 9.27
C GLN A 73 -4.38 31.63 8.18
N ARG A 74 -4.90 31.82 6.97
CA ARG A 74 -4.58 30.97 5.82
C ARG A 74 -3.12 31.12 5.39
N ALA A 75 -2.59 32.33 5.38
CA ALA A 75 -1.19 32.56 5.07
C ALA A 75 -0.26 31.91 6.10
N ALA A 76 -0.61 31.95 7.39
CA ALA A 76 0.16 31.29 8.44
C ALA A 76 0.20 29.75 8.26
N LEU A 77 -0.96 29.12 8.04
CA LEU A 77 -1.04 27.67 7.82
C LEU A 77 -0.31 27.24 6.53
N LEU A 78 -0.37 28.05 5.47
CA LEU A 78 0.36 27.79 4.23
C LEU A 78 1.88 27.86 4.42
N ALA A 79 2.37 28.83 5.21
CA ALA A 79 3.78 28.95 5.54
C ALA A 79 4.27 27.73 6.35
N GLU A 80 3.49 27.30 7.34
CA GLU A 80 3.79 26.11 8.16
C GLU A 80 3.80 24.83 7.29
N THR A 81 2.84 24.69 6.38
CA THR A 81 2.78 23.56 5.45
C THR A 81 3.99 23.53 4.51
N ALA A 82 4.40 24.68 3.99
CA ALA A 82 5.57 24.79 3.13
C ALA A 82 6.87 24.39 3.86
N GLU A 83 7.00 24.76 5.14
CA GLU A 83 8.15 24.37 5.97
C GLU A 83 8.20 22.85 6.19
N VAL A 84 7.07 22.22 6.50
CA VAL A 84 6.99 20.75 6.66
C VAL A 84 7.33 20.05 5.34
N MET A 85 6.88 20.59 4.20
CA MET A 85 7.15 20.01 2.88
C MET A 85 8.65 20.08 2.52
N GLN A 86 9.33 21.19 2.84
CA GLN A 86 10.79 21.29 2.68
C GLN A 86 11.54 20.24 3.51
N ARG A 87 11.15 20.04 4.78
CA ARG A 87 11.76 19.01 5.64
C ARG A 87 11.55 17.59 5.11
N LEU A 88 10.39 17.32 4.51
CA LEU A 88 10.10 16.05 3.85
C LEU A 88 10.99 15.84 2.62
N ASP A 89 11.17 16.87 1.80
CA ASP A 89 12.04 16.80 0.63
C ASP A 89 13.50 16.54 1.03
N ASP A 90 14.01 17.21 2.08
CA ASP A 90 15.35 16.98 2.62
C ASP A 90 15.55 15.53 3.11
N LEU A 91 14.57 14.97 3.84
CA LEU A 91 14.64 13.58 4.31
C LEU A 91 14.55 12.58 3.15
N ARG A 92 13.72 12.88 2.16
CA ARG A 92 13.57 12.05 0.97
C ARG A 92 14.85 12.05 0.14
N GLU A 93 15.51 13.19 0.00
CA GLU A 93 16.82 13.28 -0.65
C GLU A 93 17.89 12.51 0.12
N LYS A 94 17.93 12.65 1.46
CA LYS A 94 18.84 11.86 2.31
C LYS A 94 18.62 10.36 2.14
N GLN A 95 17.37 9.89 2.12
CA GLN A 95 17.06 8.49 1.84
C GLN A 95 17.52 8.04 0.45
N LEU A 96 17.34 8.88 -0.58
CA LEU A 96 17.82 8.58 -1.93
C LEU A 96 19.35 8.51 -1.98
N THR A 97 20.06 9.36 -1.23
CA THR A 97 21.54 9.32 -1.15
C THR A 97 22.07 8.16 -0.30
N ASN A 98 21.39 7.81 0.79
CA ASN A 98 21.77 6.72 1.70
C ASN A 98 21.47 5.34 1.08
N ASN A 99 20.40 5.24 0.27
CA ASN A 99 20.03 4.03 -0.47
C ASN A 99 20.61 3.99 -1.89
N ALA A 100 21.40 4.98 -2.30
CA ALA A 100 22.12 4.92 -3.56
C ALA A 100 23.29 3.94 -3.44
N PRO A 101 23.32 2.81 -4.19
CA PRO A 101 24.59 2.13 -4.40
C PRO A 101 25.50 3.11 -5.12
N ALA A 102 26.74 3.26 -4.65
CA ALA A 102 27.72 4.16 -5.22
C ALA A 102 27.98 3.83 -6.71
N HIS A 103 27.19 4.44 -7.61
CA HIS A 103 27.44 4.40 -9.05
C HIS A 103 27.45 5.82 -9.62
N SER A 104 28.70 6.29 -9.72
CA SER A 104 29.28 7.45 -10.39
C SER A 104 28.55 7.91 -11.68
N PRO A 105 28.56 9.22 -12.02
CA PRO A 105 27.85 9.75 -13.17
C PRO A 105 28.56 9.30 -14.45
N ARG A 106 27.85 8.60 -15.35
CA ARG A 106 28.34 8.36 -16.71
C ARG A 106 27.31 8.76 -17.75
N GLN A 107 27.83 9.63 -18.62
CA GLN A 107 27.25 10.21 -19.81
C GLN A 107 26.54 9.20 -20.70
N ALA A 108 25.60 9.75 -21.46
CA ALA A 108 24.78 9.12 -22.46
C ALA A 108 25.54 8.17 -23.42
N THR A 109 24.75 7.25 -23.98
CA THR A 109 25.00 6.45 -25.20
C THR A 109 25.61 5.06 -25.00
N GLN A 110 24.76 4.06 -24.72
CA GLN A 110 24.75 2.72 -25.35
C GLN A 110 23.64 1.80 -24.78
N PRO A 111 23.12 0.83 -25.57
CA PRO A 111 21.91 0.08 -25.24
C PRO A 111 22.17 -0.92 -24.10
N ARG A 112 21.39 -0.79 -23.02
CA ARG A 112 21.45 -1.62 -21.81
C ARG A 112 21.11 -3.09 -22.12
N ARG A 113 22.04 -4.00 -21.84
CA ARG A 113 21.70 -5.35 -21.33
C ARG A 113 21.08 -5.17 -19.94
N PRO A 114 20.02 -5.92 -19.58
CA PRO A 114 19.35 -5.72 -18.30
C PRO A 114 20.30 -6.14 -17.17
N ALA A 115 20.71 -5.17 -16.36
CA ALA A 115 21.34 -5.41 -15.08
C ALA A 115 20.25 -5.91 -14.12
N LEU A 116 20.55 -6.97 -13.39
CA LEU A 116 19.70 -7.55 -12.34
C LEU A 116 19.49 -6.47 -11.27
N VAL A 117 18.29 -5.90 -11.25
CA VAL A 117 17.81 -5.00 -10.20
C VAL A 117 17.54 -5.90 -8.98
N GLU A 118 18.23 -5.65 -7.87
CA GLU A 118 17.87 -6.28 -6.60
C GLU A 118 16.48 -5.78 -6.21
N ALA A 119 15.55 -6.73 -6.08
CA ALA A 119 14.14 -6.49 -5.85
C ALA A 119 13.93 -5.66 -4.57
N SER A 120 13.35 -4.48 -4.72
CA SER A 120 12.72 -3.77 -3.61
C SER A 120 11.66 -4.68 -2.98
N PRO A 121 11.39 -4.62 -1.66
CA PRO A 121 10.26 -5.32 -1.06
C PRO A 121 8.91 -5.02 -1.75
N ASP A 122 8.80 -3.85 -2.41
CA ASP A 122 7.67 -3.53 -3.29
C ASP A 122 7.63 -4.40 -4.56
N ASP A 123 8.79 -4.75 -5.14
CA ASP A 123 8.89 -5.62 -6.32
C ASP A 123 8.50 -7.07 -6.00
N GLU A 124 8.84 -7.56 -4.80
CA GLU A 124 8.42 -8.89 -4.34
C GLU A 124 6.90 -8.92 -4.15
N LEU A 125 6.32 -7.87 -3.56
CA LEU A 125 4.88 -7.74 -3.40
C LEU A 125 4.16 -7.64 -4.75
N GLU A 126 4.68 -6.84 -5.69
CA GLU A 126 4.13 -6.75 -7.05
C GLU A 126 4.21 -8.10 -7.78
N ALA A 127 5.31 -8.85 -7.63
CA ALA A 127 5.44 -10.18 -8.19
C ALA A 127 4.41 -11.16 -7.59
N LEU A 128 4.18 -11.11 -6.27
CA LEU A 128 3.15 -11.92 -5.60
C LEU A 128 1.73 -11.55 -6.08
N ILE A 129 1.45 -10.26 -6.26
CA ILE A 129 0.16 -9.78 -6.80
C ILE A 129 -0.01 -10.25 -8.25
N ALA A 130 1.03 -10.15 -9.07
CA ALA A 130 1.01 -10.60 -10.46
C ALA A 130 0.79 -12.11 -10.57
N ASN A 131 1.46 -12.91 -9.74
CA ASN A 131 1.27 -14.36 -9.67
C ASN A 131 -0.17 -14.70 -9.26
N ARG A 132 -0.71 -14.07 -8.22
CA ARG A 132 -2.10 -14.28 -7.80
C ARG A 132 -3.11 -13.88 -8.89
N ARG A 133 -2.85 -12.80 -9.62
CA ARG A 133 -3.70 -12.40 -10.77
C ARG A 133 -3.66 -13.41 -11.90
N ARG A 134 -2.50 -14.02 -12.17
CA ARG A 134 -2.33 -15.07 -13.19
C ARG A 134 -3.00 -16.38 -12.77
N GLU A 135 -2.88 -16.78 -11.51
CA GLU A 135 -3.56 -17.96 -10.97
C GLU A 135 -5.08 -17.85 -11.06
N ARG A 136 -5.62 -16.63 -10.88
CA ARG A 136 -7.05 -16.34 -11.02
C ARG A 136 -7.48 -15.96 -12.43
N ALA A 137 -6.56 -15.90 -13.41
CA ALA A 137 -6.89 -15.58 -14.79
C ALA A 137 -7.54 -16.79 -15.47
N GLU A 138 -8.78 -17.09 -15.11
CA GLU A 138 -9.60 -18.11 -15.77
C GLU A 138 -10.02 -17.66 -17.17
N LYS A 139 -10.40 -18.64 -18.01
CA LYS A 139 -10.93 -18.36 -19.36
C LYS A 139 -12.18 -17.47 -19.23
N ALA A 140 -12.23 -16.41 -20.05
CA ALA A 140 -13.40 -15.56 -20.13
C ALA A 140 -14.62 -16.40 -20.53
N ALA A 141 -15.67 -16.36 -19.71
CA ALA A 141 -16.91 -17.12 -19.92
C ALA A 141 -17.98 -16.31 -20.68
N GLY A 142 -17.72 -15.02 -20.93
CA GLY A 142 -18.61 -14.14 -21.66
C GLY A 142 -18.22 -12.67 -21.52
N PHE A 143 -19.14 -11.80 -21.92
CA PHE A 143 -19.02 -10.35 -21.76
C PHE A 143 -20.13 -9.83 -20.84
N CYS A 144 -19.80 -8.83 -20.03
CA CYS A 144 -20.78 -8.16 -19.18
C CYS A 144 -21.86 -7.48 -20.05
N PRO A 145 -23.16 -7.70 -19.78
CA PRO A 145 -24.24 -7.11 -20.59
C PRO A 145 -24.34 -5.59 -20.48
N GLN A 146 -23.85 -4.98 -19.39
CA GLN A 146 -23.92 -3.54 -19.19
C GLN A 146 -22.73 -2.77 -19.77
N CYS A 147 -21.50 -3.29 -19.65
CA CYS A 147 -20.29 -2.57 -20.07
C CYS A 147 -19.49 -3.23 -21.19
N GLY A 148 -19.90 -4.44 -21.63
CA GLY A 148 -19.27 -5.17 -22.73
C GLY A 148 -17.87 -5.71 -22.45
N LYS A 149 -17.39 -5.69 -21.20
CA LYS A 149 -16.05 -6.19 -20.84
C LYS A 149 -16.06 -7.69 -20.56
N PRO A 150 -14.97 -8.41 -20.85
CA PRO A 150 -14.90 -9.84 -20.61
C PRO A 150 -15.06 -10.12 -19.11
N ALA A 151 -15.91 -11.08 -18.79
CA ALA A 151 -16.13 -11.57 -17.44
C ALA A 151 -15.60 -12.99 -17.30
N GLN A 152 -15.06 -13.31 -16.12
CA GLN A 152 -14.58 -14.65 -15.80
C GLN A 152 -15.73 -15.55 -15.39
N GLN A 153 -15.56 -16.87 -15.53
CA GLN A 153 -16.61 -17.83 -15.19
C GLN A 153 -17.02 -17.80 -13.71
N SER A 154 -16.09 -17.46 -12.83
CA SER A 154 -16.28 -17.34 -11.39
C SER A 154 -16.73 -15.95 -10.93
N ASP A 155 -16.83 -14.96 -11.83
CA ASP A 155 -17.23 -13.60 -11.48
C ASP A 155 -18.74 -13.53 -11.18
N ARG A 156 -19.11 -13.26 -9.92
CA ARG A 156 -20.50 -12.95 -9.54
C ARG A 156 -20.92 -11.54 -9.95
N PHE A 157 -19.94 -10.64 -10.07
CA PHE A 157 -20.10 -9.24 -10.46
C PHE A 157 -19.01 -8.85 -11.46
N CYS A 158 -19.31 -7.94 -12.38
CA CYS A 158 -18.31 -7.43 -13.31
C CYS A 158 -17.22 -6.64 -12.55
N SER A 159 -15.97 -7.06 -12.69
CA SER A 159 -14.78 -6.41 -12.09
C SER A 159 -14.53 -4.96 -12.55
N LYS A 160 -15.23 -4.47 -13.58
CA LYS A 160 -15.12 -3.07 -14.03
C LYS A 160 -16.29 -2.18 -13.64
N CYS A 161 -17.52 -2.63 -13.86
CA CYS A 161 -18.71 -1.79 -13.65
C CYS A 161 -19.56 -2.23 -12.45
N GLY A 162 -19.25 -3.35 -11.81
CA GLY A 162 -19.93 -3.84 -10.61
C GLY A 162 -21.28 -4.53 -10.85
N THR A 163 -21.74 -4.63 -12.09
CA THR A 163 -23.03 -5.27 -12.43
C THR A 163 -23.02 -6.76 -12.07
N PRO A 164 -24.06 -7.31 -11.41
CA PRO A 164 -24.17 -8.74 -11.17
C PRO A 164 -24.24 -9.51 -12.50
N LEU A 165 -23.59 -10.67 -12.56
CA LEU A 165 -23.50 -11.51 -13.77
C LEU A 165 -24.30 -12.82 -13.64
N LEU A 166 -24.81 -13.11 -12.45
CA LEU A 166 -25.75 -14.19 -12.22
C LEU A 166 -27.16 -13.66 -12.45
N GLU A 167 -27.72 -13.91 -13.63
CA GLU A 167 -29.17 -13.89 -13.80
C GLU A 167 -29.72 -15.17 -13.17
N GLU A 168 -30.41 -15.05 -12.03
CA GLU A 168 -31.31 -16.09 -11.56
C GLU A 168 -32.42 -16.23 -12.62
N VAL A 169 -32.39 -17.34 -13.33
CA VAL A 169 -33.44 -17.73 -14.29
C VAL A 169 -34.69 -18.09 -13.47
N GLU A 170 -35.53 -17.11 -13.17
CA GLU A 170 -36.93 -17.37 -12.81
C GLU A 170 -37.70 -17.79 -14.06
N GLN A 171 -37.71 -19.10 -14.36
CA GLN A 171 -38.75 -19.71 -15.17
C GLN A 171 -39.96 -19.95 -14.27
N GLY A 172 -40.90 -19.02 -14.32
CA GLY A 172 -42.24 -19.21 -13.79
C GLY A 172 -43.04 -20.16 -14.68
N GLU A 173 -43.64 -21.17 -14.05
CA GLU A 173 -44.92 -21.77 -14.44
C GLU A 173 -45.80 -21.89 -13.19
#